data_AF-A0AAD1A5P6-F1
#
_entry.id   AF-A0AAD1A5P6-F1
#
_cell.length_a   1.000
_cell.length_b   1.000
_cell.length_c   1.000
_cell.angle_alpha   90.00
_cell.angle_beta   90.00
_cell.angle_gamma   90.00
#
_symmetry.space_group_name_H-M   'P 1'
#
loop_
_entity.id
_entity.type
_entity.pdbx_description
1 polymer ?
#
loop_
_entity_poly.entity_id
_entity_poly.type
_entity_poly.pdbx_seq_one_letter_code
_entity_poly.pdbx_strand_id
1 'polypeptide(L)'
;MTLKFNGPAKRLEDIDLPRIGAMIGVGEDEVHAFIEVETRGGGFDVQNRPKILFEPHVFYRNLPAGARRDQAVKASLACKSWGQLPYGKESEQYPKLLRALLIDETAALKACSWGLGQVLGENHVAAGYETVQAMVADFTLDEDNHLEAAIRFIKANGLDDELRRHDWAAFARGYNGPGYKKNGYDTKLAAAFAKWKRIRDTPWTGDLPAAPAKLPPLNAPPAAAPLPPPLDMAASGDDAAPPPGFVARMLAGFRGAIGA
;
A
#
# COMPACT_ATOMS: atom_id res chain seq x y z
N MET A 1 6.69 16.18 15.89
CA MET A 1 5.41 15.50 16.16
C MET A 1 5.67 14.03 15.96
N THR A 2 5.39 13.19 16.97
CA THR A 2 5.45 11.73 16.79
C THR A 2 4.36 11.34 15.80
N LEU A 3 4.71 10.65 14.71
CA LEU A 3 3.73 10.08 13.79
C LEU A 3 2.77 9.18 14.58
N LYS A 4 1.48 9.54 14.59
CA LYS A 4 0.42 8.68 15.09
C LYS A 4 -0.12 7.88 13.92
N PHE A 5 -0.12 6.56 14.06
CA PHE A 5 -0.63 5.65 13.04
C PHE A 5 -2.11 5.32 13.22
N ASN A 6 -2.74 5.80 14.29
CA ASN A 6 -4.18 5.66 14.50
C ASN A 6 -4.91 6.97 14.19
N GLY A 7 -6.15 6.84 13.73
CA GLY A 7 -7.03 7.96 13.40
C GLY A 7 -8.50 7.55 13.43
N PRO A 8 -9.40 8.34 12.81
CA PRO A 8 -10.82 8.02 12.68
C PRO A 8 -11.09 6.64 12.08
N ALA A 9 -10.21 6.16 11.18
CA ALA A 9 -10.28 4.84 10.55
C ALA A 9 -11.66 4.54 9.93
N LYS A 10 -12.22 5.51 9.19
CA LYS A 10 -13.50 5.35 8.50
C LYS A 10 -13.40 4.24 7.46
N ARG A 11 -14.42 3.39 7.40
CA ARG A 11 -14.50 2.27 6.46
C ARG A 11 -15.04 2.74 5.12
N LEU A 12 -14.67 2.01 4.07
CA LEU A 12 -15.14 2.27 2.71
C LEU A 12 -16.67 2.23 2.65
N GLU A 13 -17.27 3.19 1.97
CA GLU A 13 -18.70 3.27 1.72
C GLU A 13 -18.99 2.82 0.27
N ASP A 14 -20.18 2.26 0.02
CA ASP A 14 -20.55 1.77 -1.31
C ASP A 14 -20.42 2.87 -2.39
N ILE A 15 -20.70 4.12 -2.03
CA ILE A 15 -20.61 5.28 -2.94
C ILE A 15 -19.18 5.64 -3.35
N ASP A 16 -18.17 5.20 -2.60
CA ASP A 16 -16.76 5.46 -2.91
C ASP A 16 -16.33 4.71 -4.17
N LEU A 17 -16.87 3.52 -4.38
CA LEU A 17 -16.49 2.63 -5.47
C LEU A 17 -16.78 3.19 -6.87
N PRO A 18 -18.03 3.59 -7.21
CA PRO A 18 -18.32 4.17 -8.53
C PRO A 18 -17.61 5.52 -8.71
N ARG A 19 -17.50 6.34 -7.65
CA ARG A 19 -16.81 7.63 -7.70
C ARG A 19 -15.32 7.46 -8.02
N ILE A 20 -14.64 6.55 -7.34
CA ILE A 20 -13.20 6.32 -7.55
C ILE A 20 -12.96 5.59 -8.89
N GLY A 21 -13.81 4.64 -9.27
CA GLY A 21 -13.75 3.99 -10.58
C GLY A 21 -13.79 5.00 -11.74
N ALA A 22 -14.63 6.02 -11.62
CA ALA A 22 -14.74 7.08 -12.62
C ALA A 22 -13.42 7.86 -12.85
N MET A 23 -12.49 7.89 -11.89
CA MET A 23 -11.17 8.55 -12.04
C MET A 23 -10.29 7.92 -13.14
N ILE A 24 -10.54 6.65 -13.46
CA ILE A 24 -9.86 5.88 -14.50
C ILE A 24 -10.81 5.40 -15.61
N GLY A 25 -12.09 5.79 -15.54
CA GLY A 25 -13.10 5.46 -16.55
C GLY A 25 -13.59 4.02 -16.48
N VAL A 26 -13.67 3.44 -15.28
CA VAL A 26 -14.29 2.13 -15.01
C VAL A 26 -15.48 2.28 -14.07
N GLY A 27 -16.33 1.26 -13.98
CA GLY A 27 -17.45 1.20 -13.04
C GLY A 27 -17.03 0.63 -11.68
N GLU A 28 -17.98 0.48 -10.77
CA GLU A 28 -17.70 -0.12 -9.46
C GLU A 28 -17.39 -1.62 -9.55
N ASP A 29 -17.83 -2.31 -10.60
CA ASP A 29 -17.53 -3.73 -10.83
C ASP A 29 -16.03 -4.02 -10.90
N GLU A 30 -15.29 -3.22 -11.66
CA GLU A 30 -13.83 -3.36 -11.78
C GLU A 30 -13.14 -3.04 -10.45
N VAL A 31 -13.63 -2.02 -9.73
CA VAL A 31 -13.10 -1.62 -8.43
C VAL A 31 -13.36 -2.68 -7.38
N HIS A 32 -14.56 -3.27 -7.36
CA HIS A 32 -14.91 -4.41 -6.52
C HIS A 32 -14.05 -5.63 -6.85
N ALA A 33 -13.83 -5.94 -8.13
CA ALA A 33 -12.99 -7.05 -8.55
C ALA A 33 -11.53 -6.85 -8.06
N PHE A 34 -11.01 -5.64 -8.22
CA PHE A 34 -9.71 -5.24 -7.67
C PHE A 34 -9.68 -5.43 -6.16
N ILE A 35 -10.66 -4.90 -5.43
CA ILE A 35 -10.71 -5.02 -3.97
C ILE A 35 -10.77 -6.48 -3.52
N GLU A 36 -11.68 -7.28 -4.07
CA GLU A 36 -11.88 -8.67 -3.68
C GLU A 36 -10.61 -9.52 -3.86
N VAL A 37 -9.80 -9.24 -4.88
CA VAL A 37 -8.63 -10.06 -5.21
C VAL A 37 -7.34 -9.51 -4.61
N GLU A 38 -7.19 -8.19 -4.57
CA GLU A 38 -5.94 -7.52 -4.16
C GLU A 38 -5.94 -7.13 -2.68
N THR A 39 -7.10 -7.12 -2.03
CA THR A 39 -7.22 -6.73 -0.62
C THR A 39 -7.49 -7.95 0.26
N ARG A 40 -7.20 -7.82 1.56
CA ARG A 40 -7.39 -8.90 2.55
C ARG A 40 -8.49 -8.52 3.54
N GLY A 41 -9.61 -8.02 3.02
CA GLY A 41 -10.66 -7.37 3.80
C GLY A 41 -10.35 -5.88 4.00
N GLY A 42 -10.71 -5.31 5.17
CA GLY A 42 -10.51 -3.89 5.44
C GLY A 42 -9.05 -3.44 5.54
N GLY A 43 -8.83 -2.15 5.32
CA GLY A 43 -7.54 -1.43 5.36
C GLY A 43 -7.04 -1.06 6.76
N PHE A 44 -7.86 -1.17 7.81
CA PHE A 44 -7.44 -0.95 9.20
C PHE A 44 -7.37 -2.22 10.04
N ASP A 45 -6.40 -2.27 10.96
CA ASP A 45 -6.28 -3.28 12.02
C ASP A 45 -7.21 -2.99 13.21
N VAL A 46 -7.18 -3.87 14.22
CA VAL A 46 -8.02 -3.77 15.42
C VAL A 46 -7.69 -2.56 16.32
N GLN A 47 -6.57 -1.88 16.07
CA GLN A 47 -6.15 -0.67 16.79
C GLN A 47 -6.45 0.61 15.97
N ASN A 48 -7.26 0.50 14.92
CA ASN A 48 -7.57 1.60 13.99
C ASN A 48 -6.33 2.19 13.33
N ARG A 49 -5.32 1.35 13.08
CA ARG A 49 -4.14 1.73 12.31
C ARG A 49 -4.23 1.15 10.92
N PRO A 50 -3.73 1.82 9.86
CA PRO A 50 -3.63 1.21 8.55
C PRO A 50 -2.89 -0.11 8.66
N LYS A 51 -3.41 -1.17 8.06
CA LYS A 51 -2.68 -2.43 7.96
C LYS A 51 -1.40 -2.19 7.17
N ILE A 52 -0.32 -2.79 7.63
CA ILE A 52 0.98 -2.65 6.98
C ILE A 52 1.63 -3.99 6.72
N LEU A 53 2.45 -4.04 5.68
CA LEU A 53 3.46 -5.07 5.48
C LEU A 53 4.82 -4.39 5.39
N PHE A 54 5.70 -4.64 6.35
CA PHE A 54 7.06 -4.11 6.35
C PHE A 54 7.96 -4.98 5.47
N GLU A 55 8.68 -4.35 4.54
CA GLU A 55 9.49 -5.04 3.52
C GLU A 55 10.99 -4.78 3.72
N PRO A 56 11.75 -5.74 4.30
CA PRO A 56 13.15 -5.51 4.67
C PRO A 56 14.06 -5.15 3.49
N HIS A 57 13.78 -5.68 2.30
CA HIS A 57 14.54 -5.37 1.09
C HIS A 57 14.22 -3.98 0.52
N VAL A 58 13.02 -3.47 0.77
CA VAL A 58 12.65 -2.09 0.41
C VAL A 58 13.32 -1.11 1.38
N PHE A 59 13.38 -1.45 2.67
CA PHE A 59 14.11 -0.66 3.65
C PHE A 59 15.60 -0.56 3.31
N TYR A 60 16.21 -1.69 2.93
CA TYR A 60 17.60 -1.72 2.48
C TYR A 60 17.88 -0.76 1.31
N ARG A 61 17.04 -0.78 0.26
CA ARG A 61 17.26 0.08 -0.93
C ARG A 61 16.99 1.56 -0.67
N ASN A 62 16.09 1.88 0.26
CA ASN A 62 15.76 3.26 0.61
C ASN A 62 16.73 3.89 1.63
N LEU A 63 17.57 3.09 2.29
CA LEU A 63 18.69 3.59 3.10
C LEU A 63 19.92 3.82 2.22
N PRO A 64 20.67 4.93 2.33
CA PRO A 64 21.98 5.05 1.67
C PRO A 64 22.98 4.04 2.24
N ALA A 65 24.02 3.71 1.47
CA ALA A 65 25.11 2.87 1.99
C ALA A 65 25.80 3.58 3.18
N GLY A 66 26.10 2.84 4.26
CA GLY A 66 26.77 3.34 5.45
C GLY A 66 26.10 2.89 6.75
N ALA A 67 26.48 3.55 7.86
CA ALA A 67 26.19 3.10 9.22
C ALA A 67 24.71 2.80 9.50
N ARG A 68 23.76 3.59 8.97
CA ARG A 68 22.32 3.33 9.14
C ARG A 68 21.87 2.04 8.46
N ARG A 69 22.33 1.78 7.23
CA ARG A 69 22.03 0.55 6.50
C ARG A 69 22.68 -0.66 7.19
N ASP A 70 23.91 -0.52 7.65
CA ASP A 70 24.62 -1.58 8.37
C ASP A 70 23.93 -1.91 9.71
N GLN A 71 23.48 -0.88 10.43
CA GLN A 71 22.67 -1.02 11.65
C GLN A 71 21.35 -1.77 11.35
N ALA A 72 20.65 -1.40 10.29
CA ALA A 72 19.39 -2.04 9.90
C ALA A 72 19.59 -3.52 9.53
N VAL A 73 20.66 -3.84 8.80
CA VAL A 73 21.03 -5.23 8.47
C VAL A 73 21.36 -6.02 9.73
N LYS A 74 22.20 -5.47 10.62
CA LYS A 74 22.55 -6.11 11.91
C LYS A 74 21.32 -6.35 12.79
N ALA A 75 20.33 -5.46 12.73
CA ALA A 75 19.08 -5.58 13.46
C ALA A 75 18.04 -6.53 12.82
N SER A 76 18.37 -7.18 11.69
CA SER A 76 17.44 -7.98 10.87
C SER A 76 16.20 -7.20 10.41
N LEU A 77 16.37 -5.89 10.15
CA LEU A 77 15.34 -5.01 9.59
C LEU A 77 15.57 -4.73 8.11
N ALA A 78 16.76 -5.00 7.57
CA ALA A 78 17.09 -4.79 6.18
C ALA A 78 17.82 -6.00 5.59
N CYS A 79 17.52 -6.35 4.33
CA CYS A 79 18.24 -7.36 3.57
C CYS A 79 18.39 -6.93 2.10
N LYS A 80 19.41 -7.42 1.39
CA LYS A 80 19.66 -6.93 0.02
C LYS A 80 18.65 -7.51 -0.97
N SER A 81 18.27 -8.76 -0.79
CA SER A 81 17.42 -9.48 -1.74
C SER A 81 16.08 -9.85 -1.11
N TRP A 82 15.04 -9.79 -1.92
CA TRP A 82 13.72 -10.29 -1.55
C TRP A 82 13.78 -11.75 -1.07
N GLY A 83 12.97 -12.09 -0.07
CA GLY A 83 12.88 -13.43 0.49
C GLY A 83 14.01 -13.85 1.44
N GLN A 84 15.06 -13.02 1.63
CA GLN A 84 16.14 -13.32 2.58
C GLN A 84 15.69 -13.25 4.04
N LEU A 85 14.70 -12.41 4.34
CA LEU A 85 14.10 -12.30 5.66
C LEU A 85 12.60 -12.57 5.52
N PRO A 86 12.01 -13.37 6.43
CA PRO A 86 10.57 -13.59 6.41
C PRO A 86 9.82 -12.32 6.79
N TYR A 87 8.66 -12.11 6.16
CA TYR A 87 7.77 -11.00 6.52
C TYR A 87 7.26 -11.10 7.96
N GLY A 88 7.10 -12.31 8.50
CA GLY A 88 6.60 -12.52 9.85
C GLY A 88 5.09 -12.29 9.98
N LYS A 89 4.57 -12.37 11.20
CA LYS A 89 3.12 -12.27 11.48
C LYS A 89 2.62 -10.82 11.37
N GLU A 90 1.30 -10.64 11.26
CA GLU A 90 0.68 -9.29 11.27
C GLU A 90 1.01 -8.51 12.54
N SER A 91 0.99 -9.20 13.70
CA SER A 91 1.36 -8.62 15.00
C SER A 91 2.80 -8.11 15.08
N GLU A 92 3.68 -8.57 14.19
CA GLU A 92 5.09 -8.19 14.15
C GLU A 92 5.36 -6.97 13.25
N GLN A 93 4.40 -6.55 12.41
CA GLN A 93 4.65 -5.54 11.38
C GLN A 93 4.89 -4.15 11.99
N TYR A 94 4.01 -3.69 12.88
CA TYR A 94 4.20 -2.42 13.58
C TYR A 94 5.46 -2.42 14.47
N PRO A 95 5.76 -3.47 15.26
CA PRO A 95 7.04 -3.58 15.95
C PRO A 95 8.27 -3.45 15.04
N LYS A 96 8.26 -4.03 13.83
CA LYS A 96 9.34 -3.86 12.85
C LYS A 96 9.43 -2.41 12.36
N LEU A 97 8.31 -1.82 11.98
CA LEU A 97 8.25 -0.42 11.56
C LEU A 97 8.77 0.52 12.65
N LEU A 98 8.29 0.39 13.89
CA LEU A 98 8.72 1.25 15.00
C LEU A 98 10.23 1.19 15.24
N ARG A 99 10.85 0.01 15.13
CA ARG A 99 12.31 -0.13 15.22
C ARG A 99 13.03 0.50 14.03
N ALA A 100 12.46 0.39 12.83
CA ALA A 100 13.03 0.99 11.62
C ALA A 100 12.94 2.52 11.62
N LEU A 101 11.87 3.11 12.17
CA LEU A 101 11.71 4.57 12.33
C LEU A 101 12.85 5.18 13.17
N LEU A 102 13.42 4.44 14.12
CA LEU A 102 14.57 4.88 14.92
C LEU A 102 15.87 4.99 14.11
N ILE A 103 15.95 4.32 12.98
CA ILE A 103 17.11 4.33 12.09
C ILE A 103 16.94 5.42 11.04
N ASP A 104 15.80 5.41 10.34
CA ASP A 104 15.45 6.40 9.33
C ASP A 104 13.93 6.40 9.09
N GLU A 105 13.26 7.46 9.52
CA GLU A 105 11.81 7.58 9.44
C GLU A 105 11.29 7.45 8.00
N THR A 106 11.84 8.25 7.07
CA THR A 106 11.34 8.30 5.70
C THR A 106 11.59 6.97 4.98
N ALA A 107 12.78 6.39 5.11
CA ALA A 107 13.06 5.09 4.50
C ALA A 107 12.18 3.97 5.09
N ALA A 108 11.87 4.01 6.39
CA ALA A 108 11.02 3.02 7.04
C ALA A 108 9.57 3.12 6.55
N LEU A 109 9.02 4.33 6.43
CA LEU A 109 7.67 4.53 5.89
C LEU A 109 7.57 4.12 4.42
N LYS A 110 8.61 4.40 3.62
CA LYS A 110 8.71 3.95 2.23
C LYS A 110 8.76 2.43 2.10
N ALA A 111 9.28 1.74 3.12
CA ALA A 111 9.43 0.30 3.16
C ALA A 111 8.18 -0.47 3.60
N CYS A 112 7.06 0.21 3.84
CA CYS A 112 5.80 -0.43 4.17
C CYS A 112 4.82 -0.35 3.00
N SER A 113 4.13 -1.45 2.71
CA SER A 113 2.86 -1.43 1.99
C SER A 113 1.75 -1.04 2.96
N TRP A 114 0.84 -0.15 2.56
CA TRP A 114 -0.13 0.50 3.45
C TRP A 114 -1.58 0.26 3.04
N GLY A 115 -2.45 0.04 4.04
CA GLY A 115 -3.90 0.15 3.92
C GLY A 115 -4.56 -0.91 3.02
N LEU A 116 -5.77 -0.62 2.58
CA LEU A 116 -6.64 -1.51 1.80
C LEU A 116 -5.94 -2.04 0.53
N GLY A 117 -5.45 -1.13 -0.32
CA GLY A 117 -4.81 -1.48 -1.60
C GLY A 117 -3.34 -1.91 -1.49
N GLN A 118 -2.76 -1.95 -0.28
CA GLN A 118 -1.36 -2.31 -0.03
C GLN A 118 -0.36 -1.56 -0.93
N VAL A 119 -0.57 -0.26 -1.12
CA VAL A 119 0.37 0.58 -1.90
C VAL A 119 1.66 0.75 -1.12
N LEU A 120 2.80 0.39 -1.73
CA LEU A 120 4.13 0.55 -1.14
C LEU A 120 4.48 2.03 -0.98
N GLY A 121 4.89 2.44 0.22
CA GLY A 121 5.11 3.84 0.57
C GLY A 121 6.18 4.55 -0.28
N GLU A 122 7.13 3.83 -0.87
CA GLU A 122 8.07 4.42 -1.82
C GLU A 122 7.40 4.97 -3.09
N ASN A 123 6.18 4.50 -3.41
CA ASN A 123 5.37 4.93 -4.55
C ASN A 123 4.43 6.11 -4.21
N HIS A 124 4.64 6.81 -3.09
CA HIS A 124 3.77 7.89 -2.63
C HIS A 124 3.49 8.96 -3.72
N VAL A 125 4.48 9.28 -4.58
CA VAL A 125 4.30 10.24 -5.68
C VAL A 125 3.30 9.73 -6.71
N ALA A 126 3.41 8.46 -7.10
CA ALA A 126 2.47 7.81 -8.03
C ALA A 126 1.06 7.67 -7.41
N ALA A 127 0.99 7.55 -6.08
CA ALA A 127 -0.26 7.60 -5.32
C ALA A 127 -0.83 9.02 -5.13
N GLY A 128 -0.13 10.06 -5.61
CA GLY A 128 -0.58 11.46 -5.58
C GLY A 128 -0.18 12.26 -4.34
N TYR A 129 0.79 11.78 -3.56
CA TYR A 129 1.29 12.45 -2.36
C TYR A 129 2.71 12.98 -2.55
N GLU A 130 2.97 14.20 -2.09
CA GLU A 130 4.29 14.83 -2.14
C GLU A 130 5.32 14.11 -1.25
N THR A 131 4.88 13.58 -0.10
CA THR A 131 5.73 12.83 0.83
C THR A 131 5.04 11.55 1.29
N VAL A 132 5.83 10.55 1.69
CA VAL A 132 5.29 9.32 2.29
C VAL A 132 4.61 9.59 3.63
N GLN A 133 5.07 10.59 4.39
CA GLN A 133 4.43 11.02 5.63
C GLN A 133 3.01 11.53 5.38
N ALA A 134 2.81 12.33 4.32
CA ALA A 134 1.49 12.82 3.95
C ALA A 134 0.56 11.65 3.56
N MET A 135 1.06 10.71 2.77
CA MET A 135 0.33 9.48 2.43
C MET A 135 -0.09 8.70 3.68
N VAL A 136 0.84 8.45 4.59
CA VAL A 136 0.58 7.66 5.81
C VAL A 136 -0.39 8.38 6.74
N ALA A 137 -0.25 9.70 6.90
CA ALA A 137 -1.16 10.50 7.71
C ALA A 137 -2.59 10.44 7.15
N ASP A 138 -2.74 10.60 5.84
CA ASP A 138 -4.05 10.55 5.17
C ASP A 138 -4.70 9.16 5.27
N PHE A 139 -3.88 8.11 5.23
CA PHE A 139 -4.35 6.74 5.40
C PHE A 139 -4.88 6.48 6.81
N THR A 140 -4.51 7.25 7.83
CA THR A 140 -5.11 7.08 9.18
C THR A 140 -6.57 7.51 9.25
N LEU A 141 -7.06 8.23 8.24
CA LEU A 141 -8.37 8.87 8.25
C LEU A 141 -9.48 7.97 7.70
N ASP A 142 -9.31 7.46 6.48
CA ASP A 142 -10.36 6.79 5.72
C ASP A 142 -9.80 5.70 4.78
N GLU A 143 -10.53 4.60 4.59
CA GLU A 143 -10.26 3.55 3.59
C GLU A 143 -10.47 4.07 2.16
N ASP A 144 -11.34 5.07 1.97
CA ASP A 144 -11.48 5.81 0.70
C ASP A 144 -10.11 6.33 0.22
N ASN A 145 -9.36 6.98 1.11
CA ASN A 145 -8.02 7.50 0.80
C ASN A 145 -7.05 6.39 0.38
N HIS A 146 -7.20 5.17 0.92
CA HIS A 146 -6.37 4.03 0.55
C HIS A 146 -6.68 3.57 -0.88
N LEU A 147 -7.97 3.50 -1.20
CA LEU A 147 -8.45 3.05 -2.50
C LEU A 147 -8.15 4.07 -3.60
N GLU A 148 -8.39 5.36 -3.33
CA GLU A 148 -8.06 6.43 -4.25
C GLU A 148 -6.55 6.46 -4.55
N ALA A 149 -5.70 6.27 -3.53
CA ALA A 149 -4.26 6.16 -3.70
C ALA A 149 -3.85 4.96 -4.58
N ALA A 150 -4.50 3.81 -4.41
CA ALA A 150 -4.26 2.63 -5.25
C ALA A 150 -4.67 2.88 -6.72
N ILE A 151 -5.80 3.56 -6.94
CA ILE A 151 -6.30 3.88 -8.29
C ILE A 151 -5.45 4.94 -8.99
N ARG A 152 -4.96 5.95 -8.24
CA ARG A 152 -3.94 6.88 -8.73
C ARG A 152 -2.65 6.16 -9.11
N PHE A 153 -2.19 5.21 -8.28
CA PHE A 153 -1.02 4.39 -8.58
C PHE A 153 -1.22 3.54 -9.85
N ILE A 154 -2.38 2.89 -10.02
CA ILE A 154 -2.75 2.13 -11.22
C ILE A 154 -2.64 3.02 -12.46
N LYS A 155 -3.26 4.21 -12.42
CA LYS A 155 -3.22 5.19 -13.52
C LYS A 155 -1.80 5.67 -13.81
N ALA A 156 -1.01 5.98 -12.78
CA ALA A 156 0.36 6.48 -12.93
C ALA A 156 1.31 5.45 -13.57
N ASN A 157 0.99 4.16 -13.46
CA ASN A 157 1.76 3.07 -14.06
C ASN A 157 1.17 2.59 -15.41
N GLY A 158 0.13 3.24 -15.93
CA GLY A 158 -0.53 2.85 -17.17
C GLY A 158 -1.12 1.45 -17.08
N LEU A 159 -1.77 1.14 -15.95
CA LEU A 159 -2.50 -0.11 -15.72
C LEU A 159 -4.03 0.08 -15.82
N ASP A 160 -4.49 1.32 -16.04
CA ASP A 160 -5.90 1.65 -16.10
C ASP A 160 -6.56 1.19 -17.41
N ASP A 161 -5.83 1.16 -18.52
CA ASP A 161 -6.37 0.66 -19.78
C ASP A 161 -6.55 -0.86 -19.78
N GLU A 162 -5.74 -1.62 -19.04
CA GLU A 162 -5.98 -3.05 -18.77
C GLU A 162 -7.33 -3.26 -18.09
N LEU A 163 -7.66 -2.46 -17.07
CA LEU A 163 -8.93 -2.55 -16.38
C LEU A 163 -10.09 -2.20 -17.30
N ARG A 164 -9.99 -1.09 -18.07
CA ARG A 164 -11.02 -0.69 -19.04
C ARG A 164 -11.29 -1.74 -20.12
N ARG A 165 -10.24 -2.44 -20.57
CA ARG A 165 -10.36 -3.49 -21.61
C ARG A 165 -10.57 -4.90 -21.03
N HIS A 166 -10.72 -5.02 -19.71
CA HIS A 166 -10.84 -6.27 -18.97
C HIS A 166 -9.73 -7.30 -19.27
N ASP A 167 -8.52 -6.82 -19.51
CA ASP A 167 -7.33 -7.67 -19.71
C ASP A 167 -6.69 -7.99 -18.35
N TRP A 168 -7.35 -8.89 -17.63
CA TRP A 168 -6.96 -9.30 -16.28
C TRP A 168 -5.57 -9.93 -16.21
N ALA A 169 -5.11 -10.55 -17.30
CA ALA A 169 -3.77 -11.13 -17.38
C ALA A 169 -2.69 -10.05 -17.47
N ALA A 170 -2.89 -9.04 -18.32
CA ALA A 170 -1.98 -7.92 -18.39
C ALA A 170 -2.03 -7.06 -17.11
N PHE A 171 -3.22 -6.82 -16.55
CA PHE A 171 -3.37 -6.10 -15.28
C PHE A 171 -2.61 -6.81 -14.16
N ALA A 172 -2.88 -8.10 -13.94
CA ALA A 172 -2.22 -8.88 -12.90
C ALA A 172 -0.70 -8.99 -13.13
N ARG A 173 -0.26 -9.05 -14.39
CA ARG A 173 1.17 -9.01 -14.71
C ARG A 173 1.80 -7.65 -14.42
N GLY A 174 1.08 -6.55 -14.58
CA GLY A 174 1.58 -5.22 -14.25
C GLY A 174 1.59 -4.96 -12.74
N TYR A 175 0.45 -5.22 -12.09
CA TYR A 175 0.23 -4.96 -10.67
C TYR A 175 0.93 -5.99 -9.77
N ASN A 176 0.74 -7.29 -10.04
CA ASN A 176 1.35 -8.39 -9.31
C ASN A 176 2.57 -8.99 -10.02
N GLY A 177 3.15 -8.27 -10.99
CA GLY A 177 4.36 -8.64 -11.74
C GLY A 177 4.39 -10.05 -12.39
N PRO A 178 5.55 -10.53 -12.89
CA PRO A 178 5.61 -11.70 -13.78
C PRO A 178 5.30 -13.04 -13.11
N GLY A 179 5.15 -13.08 -11.78
CA GLY A 179 4.81 -14.28 -11.02
C GLY A 179 3.31 -14.52 -10.86
N TYR A 180 2.47 -13.59 -11.32
CA TYR A 180 1.05 -13.53 -11.00
C TYR A 180 0.27 -14.84 -11.22
N LYS A 181 0.59 -15.58 -12.30
CA LYS A 181 -0.06 -16.86 -12.65
C LYS A 181 0.06 -17.92 -11.57
N LYS A 182 1.13 -17.91 -10.76
CA LYS A 182 1.33 -18.88 -9.68
C LYS A 182 0.22 -18.81 -8.62
N ASN A 183 -0.36 -17.62 -8.44
CA ASN A 183 -1.41 -17.37 -7.47
C ASN A 183 -2.79 -17.17 -8.14
N GLY A 184 -2.87 -17.32 -9.48
CA GLY A 184 -4.10 -17.19 -10.26
C GLY A 184 -4.76 -15.81 -10.18
N TYR A 185 -3.97 -14.73 -10.08
CA TYR A 185 -4.54 -13.37 -9.96
C TYR A 185 -5.45 -12.99 -11.12
N ASP A 186 -5.06 -13.34 -12.35
CA ASP A 186 -5.85 -13.11 -13.56
C ASP A 186 -7.20 -13.80 -13.54
N THR A 187 -7.24 -15.09 -13.21
CA THR A 187 -8.48 -15.86 -13.17
C THR A 187 -9.37 -15.42 -12.00
N LYS A 188 -8.79 -15.03 -10.87
CA LYS A 188 -9.52 -14.46 -9.73
C LYS A 188 -10.15 -13.11 -10.07
N LEU A 189 -9.40 -12.21 -10.71
CA LEU A 189 -9.91 -10.89 -11.14
C LEU A 189 -11.08 -11.06 -12.13
N ALA A 190 -10.90 -11.92 -13.13
CA ALA A 190 -11.94 -12.21 -14.11
C ALA A 190 -13.21 -12.79 -13.45
N ALA A 191 -13.06 -13.72 -12.50
CA ALA A 191 -14.17 -14.32 -11.79
C ALA A 191 -14.87 -13.32 -10.86
N ALA A 192 -14.11 -12.48 -10.15
CA ALA A 192 -14.65 -11.44 -9.29
C ALA A 192 -15.46 -10.42 -10.11
N PHE A 193 -14.91 -9.93 -11.22
CA PHE A 193 -15.64 -9.02 -12.12
C PHE A 193 -16.94 -9.65 -12.64
N ALA A 194 -16.90 -10.90 -13.10
CA ALA A 194 -18.10 -11.60 -13.58
C ALA A 194 -19.18 -11.80 -12.51
N LYS A 195 -18.79 -11.85 -11.23
CA LYS A 195 -19.68 -11.88 -10.08
C LYS A 195 -20.30 -10.51 -9.83
N TRP A 196 -19.48 -9.46 -9.75
CA TRP A 196 -19.94 -8.10 -9.44
C TRP A 196 -20.86 -7.52 -10.52
N LYS A 197 -20.59 -7.83 -11.80
CA LYS A 197 -21.47 -7.47 -12.92
C LYS A 197 -22.92 -7.98 -12.84
N ARG A 198 -23.20 -8.93 -11.94
CA ARG A 198 -24.55 -9.46 -11.70
C ARG A 198 -25.25 -8.82 -10.50
N ILE A 199 -24.53 -8.01 -9.75
CA ILE A 199 -25.00 -7.21 -8.63
C ILE A 199 -25.41 -5.84 -9.20
N ARG A 200 -26.42 -5.23 -8.61
CA ARG A 200 -26.86 -3.90 -9.05
C ARG A 200 -25.89 -2.85 -8.55
N ASP A 201 -25.41 -2.04 -9.48
CA ASP A 201 -24.59 -0.86 -9.23
C ASP A 201 -25.24 0.12 -8.21
N THR A 202 -24.40 0.66 -7.35
CA THR A 202 -24.69 1.77 -6.45
C THR A 202 -25.02 3.02 -7.27
N PRO A 203 -26.22 3.60 -7.12
CA PRO A 203 -26.58 4.81 -7.84
C PRO A 203 -25.61 5.97 -7.53
N TRP A 204 -24.90 6.44 -8.55
CA TRP A 204 -24.03 7.61 -8.48
C TRP A 204 -24.34 8.56 -9.64
N THR A 205 -24.48 9.86 -9.35
CA THR A 205 -24.96 10.86 -10.31
C THR A 205 -23.87 11.42 -11.22
N GLY A 206 -22.61 10.97 -11.08
CA GLY A 206 -21.49 11.45 -11.88
C GLY A 206 -20.83 12.72 -11.34
N ASP A 207 -21.36 13.31 -10.27
CA ASP A 207 -20.72 14.42 -9.58
C ASP A 207 -19.50 13.89 -8.85
N LEU A 208 -18.32 14.15 -9.39
CA LEU A 208 -17.08 14.01 -8.63
C LEU A 208 -17.15 15.06 -7.51
N PRO A 209 -17.24 14.68 -6.21
CA PRO A 209 -16.99 15.64 -5.16
C PRO A 209 -15.61 16.26 -5.40
N ALA A 210 -15.47 17.54 -5.04
CA ALA A 210 -14.17 18.19 -5.10
C ALA A 210 -13.14 17.27 -4.42
N ALA A 211 -12.04 16.97 -5.13
CA ALA A 211 -10.95 16.19 -4.57
C ALA A 211 -10.66 16.73 -3.16
N PRO A 212 -10.47 15.86 -2.15
CA PRO A 212 -10.24 16.32 -0.79
C PRO A 212 -9.13 17.38 -0.82
N ALA A 213 -9.37 18.51 -0.13
CA ALA A 213 -8.41 19.59 -0.07
C ALA A 213 -7.07 18.97 0.35
N LYS A 214 -6.07 19.04 -0.56
CA LYS A 214 -4.73 18.51 -0.31
C LYS A 214 -4.34 18.86 1.12
N LEU A 215 -4.10 17.87 1.96
CA LEU A 215 -3.57 18.13 3.28
C LEU A 215 -2.33 19.02 3.08
N PRO A 216 -2.21 20.14 3.82
CA PRO A 216 -1.02 20.97 3.70
C PRO A 216 0.20 20.06 3.95
N PRO A 217 1.31 20.28 3.23
CA PRO A 217 2.52 19.52 3.47
C PRO A 217 2.83 19.58 4.96
N LEU A 218 3.07 18.42 5.58
CA LEU A 218 3.63 18.36 6.92
C LEU A 218 5.01 19.04 6.83
N ASN A 219 5.06 20.31 7.25
CA ASN A 219 6.30 21.06 7.35
C ASN A 219 7.33 20.24 8.16
N ALA A 220 8.60 20.37 7.75
CA ALA A 220 9.80 19.65 8.19
C ALA A 220 9.85 19.19 9.67
N PRO A 221 10.56 18.08 9.98
CA PRO A 221 10.46 17.39 11.26
C PRO A 221 10.95 18.24 12.45
N PRO A 222 10.23 18.26 13.59
CA PRO A 222 10.79 18.75 14.84
C PRO A 222 11.85 17.78 15.39
N ALA A 223 12.87 18.36 16.03
CA ALA A 223 13.95 17.67 16.72
C ALA A 223 13.46 16.54 17.64
N ALA A 224 14.30 15.50 17.75
CA ALA A 224 14.04 14.27 18.49
C ALA A 224 13.55 14.51 19.92
N ALA A 225 12.40 13.92 20.26
CA ALA A 225 11.91 13.78 21.62
C ALA A 225 12.16 12.36 22.14
N PRO A 226 12.38 12.16 23.45
CA PRO A 226 12.83 10.89 24.02
C PRO A 226 11.75 9.81 24.03
N LEU A 227 12.22 8.55 23.95
CA LEU A 227 11.43 7.32 23.79
C LEU A 227 10.54 6.99 25.01
N PRO A 228 9.33 6.45 24.81
CA PRO A 228 8.57 5.80 25.87
C PRO A 228 9.13 4.38 26.20
N PRO A 229 8.86 3.85 27.41
CA PRO A 229 9.38 2.56 27.86
C PRO A 229 8.74 1.36 27.12
N PRO A 230 9.38 0.16 27.18
CA PRO A 230 8.94 -1.03 26.45
C PRO A 230 7.58 -1.55 26.95
N LEU A 231 6.68 -1.90 26.02
CA LEU A 231 5.45 -2.62 26.32
C LEU A 231 5.75 -4.12 26.45
N ASP A 232 5.37 -4.69 27.58
CA ASP A 232 5.37 -6.12 27.87
C ASP A 232 4.09 -6.75 27.28
N MET A 233 4.19 -7.78 26.43
CA MET A 233 3.03 -8.44 25.85
C MET A 233 3.24 -9.95 25.70
N ALA A 234 2.52 -10.69 26.54
CA ALA A 234 2.30 -12.12 26.46
C ALA A 234 1.52 -12.51 25.20
N ALA A 235 1.78 -13.73 24.72
CA ALA A 235 1.27 -14.27 23.47
C ALA A 235 -0.09 -14.97 23.59
N SER A 236 -0.95 -14.72 22.61
CA SER A 236 -1.96 -15.61 22.04
C SER A 236 -2.19 -15.11 20.61
N GLY A 237 -2.53 -15.86 19.57
CA GLY A 237 -2.79 -17.27 19.28
C GLY A 237 -3.16 -17.23 17.78
N ASP A 238 -2.59 -18.14 16.98
CA ASP A 238 -2.79 -18.38 15.54
C ASP A 238 -3.04 -17.18 14.61
N ASP A 239 -2.04 -16.88 13.76
CA ASP A 239 -2.29 -16.36 12.41
C ASP A 239 -1.01 -16.40 11.57
N ALA A 240 -1.10 -17.07 10.41
CA ALA A 240 -0.01 -17.18 9.45
C ALA A 240 0.17 -15.86 8.68
N ALA A 241 1.43 -15.54 8.38
CA ALA A 241 1.81 -14.34 7.65
C ALA A 241 1.06 -14.19 6.30
N PRO A 242 0.73 -12.96 5.87
CA PRO A 242 0.19 -12.71 4.53
C PRO A 242 1.10 -13.31 3.44
N PRO A 243 0.56 -13.98 2.41
CA PRO A 243 1.29 -14.08 1.16
C PRO A 243 1.48 -12.64 0.63
N PRO A 244 2.68 -12.31 0.09
CA PRO A 244 2.98 -10.95 -0.33
C PRO A 244 1.98 -10.44 -1.36
N GLY A 245 1.38 -9.26 -1.08
CA GLY A 245 0.93 -8.38 -2.15
C GLY A 245 2.16 -8.01 -2.96
N PHE A 246 2.17 -8.37 -4.23
CA PHE A 246 3.36 -8.35 -5.06
C PHE A 246 3.65 -6.94 -5.63
N VAL A 247 3.41 -5.89 -4.85
CA VAL A 247 3.82 -4.53 -5.25
C VAL A 247 5.37 -4.40 -5.22
N ALA A 248 6.07 -5.43 -4.69
CA ALA A 248 7.52 -5.49 -4.58
C ALA A 248 8.31 -5.80 -5.87
N ARG A 249 7.71 -6.17 -7.01
CA ARG A 249 8.51 -6.77 -8.10
C ARG A 249 9.05 -5.87 -9.21
N MET A 250 8.62 -4.63 -9.45
CA MET A 250 9.19 -3.88 -10.59
C MET A 250 9.11 -2.35 -10.50
N LEU A 251 10.08 -1.72 -9.84
CA LEU A 251 10.63 -0.43 -10.30
C LEU A 251 12.16 -0.43 -10.21
N ALA A 252 12.77 -1.53 -10.65
CA ALA A 252 14.18 -1.60 -11.00
C ALA A 252 14.28 -2.14 -12.43
N GLY A 253 14.06 -1.27 -13.42
CA GLY A 253 14.21 -1.69 -14.82
C GLY A 253 13.55 -0.83 -15.89
N PHE A 254 13.56 0.50 -15.81
CA PHE A 254 13.39 1.36 -16.99
C PHE A 254 14.11 2.70 -16.78
N ARG A 255 15.44 2.65 -16.71
CA ARG A 255 16.33 3.78 -17.01
C ARG A 255 17.42 3.25 -17.94
N GLY A 256 17.26 3.48 -19.24
CA GLY A 256 18.29 3.16 -20.21
C GLY A 256 17.75 2.82 -21.59
N ALA A 257 17.20 3.80 -22.31
CA ALA A 257 17.18 3.83 -23.78
C ALA A 257 16.71 5.22 -24.28
N ILE A 258 17.51 6.26 -24.03
CA ILE A 258 17.60 7.41 -24.93
C ILE A 258 19.09 7.70 -25.06
N GLY A 259 19.64 7.33 -26.21
CA GLY A 259 21.08 7.36 -26.45
C GLY A 259 21.47 6.58 -27.71
N ALA A 260 20.98 7.06 -28.86
CA ALA A 260 21.65 7.05 -30.17
C ALA A 260 20.82 7.93 -31.11
#